data_AF-A0A453K8W6-F1
#
_entry.id   AF-A0A453K8W6-F1
#
_cell.length_a   1.000
_cell.length_b   1.000
_cell.length_c   1.000
_cell.angle_alpha   90.00
_cell.angle_beta   90.00
_cell.angle_gamma   90.00
#
_symmetry.space_group_name_H-M   'P 1'
#
loop_
_entity.id
_entity.type
_entity.pdbx_description
1 polymer ?
#
loop_
_entity_poly.entity_id
_entity_poly.type
_entity_poly.pdbx_seq_one_letter_code
_entity_poly.pdbx_strand_id
1 'polypeptide(L)'
;MVGTPEKAPTRVRFAQPFPPQKKEVFDSLERWAEDNILVLLKPVEKSWQPQDYLPDPSSDGFYDEVKELRERAKEIPDDYLVCLVGDMVTEEALPTYQTMLNILDGSVGDDTGTSPASWAVWTRAWTAEENRHGDLMNKYMYLAGRVDMRQIEKTIQYLLGAGMVGKHLVSDS
;
A
#
# COMPACT_ATOMS: atom_id res chain seq x y z
N MET A 1 -10.65 2.69 -36.89
CA MET A 1 -11.45 1.66 -36.19
C MET A 1 -10.83 1.46 -34.83
N VAL A 2 -11.44 1.99 -33.78
CA VAL A 2 -10.99 1.80 -32.40
C VAL A 2 -11.37 0.38 -32.01
N GLY A 3 -10.38 -0.46 -31.72
CA GLY A 3 -10.60 -1.83 -31.26
C GLY A 3 -11.40 -1.80 -29.97
N THR A 4 -12.45 -2.62 -29.91
CA THR A 4 -13.21 -2.88 -28.68
C THR A 4 -12.24 -3.34 -27.58
N PRO A 5 -12.35 -2.82 -26.35
CA PRO A 5 -11.54 -3.28 -25.24
C PRO A 5 -11.82 -4.78 -25.03
N GLU A 6 -10.76 -5.57 -25.00
CA GLU A 6 -10.82 -6.98 -24.66
C GLU A 6 -11.48 -7.13 -23.29
N LYS A 7 -12.52 -7.95 -23.19
CA LYS A 7 -13.20 -8.22 -21.92
C LYS A 7 -12.18 -8.80 -20.94
N ALA A 8 -12.10 -8.20 -19.74
CA ALA A 8 -11.36 -8.78 -18.63
C ALA A 8 -11.75 -10.26 -18.43
N PRO A 9 -10.78 -11.16 -18.16
CA PRO A 9 -11.03 -12.60 -18.07
C PRO A 9 -12.15 -12.88 -17.05
N THR A 10 -13.23 -13.50 -17.55
CA THR A 10 -14.56 -13.46 -16.91
C THR A 10 -14.79 -14.57 -15.86
N ARG A 11 -13.75 -15.22 -15.35
CA ARG A 11 -13.91 -16.18 -14.24
C ARG A 11 -12.57 -16.55 -13.61
N VAL A 12 -12.18 -15.82 -12.56
CA VAL A 12 -11.21 -16.35 -11.61
C VAL A 12 -11.91 -17.44 -10.82
N ARG A 13 -11.47 -18.70 -10.97
CA ARG A 13 -11.83 -19.75 -10.00
C ARG A 13 -10.96 -19.51 -8.77
N PHE A 14 -11.59 -19.07 -7.69
CA PHE A 14 -10.93 -19.00 -6.40
C PHE A 14 -10.36 -20.38 -6.05
N ALA A 15 -9.10 -20.41 -5.60
CA ALA A 15 -8.55 -21.57 -4.93
C ALA A 15 -9.53 -22.06 -3.86
N GLN A 16 -9.63 -23.38 -3.67
CA GLN A 16 -10.45 -23.95 -2.60
C GLN A 16 -10.10 -23.23 -1.27
N PRO A 17 -11.08 -22.92 -0.41
CA PRO A 17 -10.80 -22.37 0.91
C PRO A 17 -9.76 -23.24 1.62
N PHE A 18 -8.88 -22.59 2.40
CA PHE A 18 -7.87 -23.29 3.18
C PHE A 18 -8.53 -24.45 3.93
N PRO A 19 -7.96 -25.67 3.85
CA PRO A 19 -8.47 -26.78 4.65
C PRO A 19 -8.56 -26.36 6.12
N PRO A 20 -9.66 -26.64 6.84
CA PRO A 20 -9.83 -26.24 8.24
C PRO A 20 -8.66 -26.64 9.15
N GLN A 21 -7.99 -27.75 8.83
CA GLN A 21 -6.81 -28.24 9.55
C GLN A 21 -5.62 -27.27 9.49
N LYS A 22 -5.55 -26.41 8.49
CA LYS A 22 -4.50 -25.38 8.37
C LYS A 22 -4.85 -24.10 9.16
N LYS A 23 -6.13 -23.86 9.46
CA LYS A 23 -6.58 -22.75 10.30
C LYS A 23 -6.05 -22.92 11.74
N GLU A 24 -6.19 -24.13 12.28
CA GLU A 24 -5.70 -24.49 13.62
C GLU A 24 -4.19 -24.23 13.80
N VAL A 25 -3.40 -24.29 12.72
CA VAL A 25 -1.97 -23.99 12.76
C VAL A 25 -1.75 -22.52 13.11
N PHE A 26 -2.43 -21.59 12.44
CA PHE A 26 -2.29 -20.16 12.72
C PHE A 26 -2.83 -19.77 14.09
N ASP A 27 -3.94 -20.40 14.52
CA ASP A 27 -4.45 -20.24 15.89
C ASP A 27 -3.41 -20.68 16.92
N SER A 28 -2.70 -21.80 16.67
CA SER A 28 -1.64 -22.29 17.56
C SER A 28 -0.40 -21.40 17.59
N LEU A 29 -0.20 -20.57 16.56
CA LEU A 29 0.95 -19.69 16.40
C LEU A 29 0.71 -18.27 16.93
N GLU A 30 -0.46 -17.96 17.49
CA GLU A 30 -0.79 -16.62 17.99
C GLU A 30 0.28 -16.03 18.93
N ARG A 31 0.66 -16.77 19.99
CA ARG A 31 1.71 -16.32 20.92
C ARG A 31 3.07 -16.21 20.26
N TRP A 32 3.38 -17.12 19.33
CA TRP A 32 4.63 -17.04 18.60
C TRP A 32 4.69 -15.78 17.73
N ALA A 33 3.58 -15.41 17.09
CA ALA A 33 3.47 -14.18 16.31
C ALA A 33 3.60 -12.93 17.21
N GLU A 34 2.98 -12.94 18.38
CA GLU A 34 3.17 -11.88 19.39
C GLU A 34 4.66 -11.69 19.74
N ASP A 35 5.34 -12.78 20.09
CA ASP A 35 6.72 -12.72 20.59
C ASP A 35 7.77 -12.49 19.48
N ASN A 36 7.48 -12.85 18.23
CA ASN A 36 8.48 -12.89 17.16
C ASN A 36 8.16 -12.02 15.94
N ILE A 37 6.89 -11.69 15.69
CA ILE A 37 6.46 -10.90 14.54
C ILE A 37 6.09 -9.49 14.97
N LEU A 38 5.24 -9.33 16.00
CA LEU A 38 4.82 -8.00 16.44
C LEU A 38 5.99 -7.14 16.95
N VAL A 39 7.04 -7.76 17.46
CA VAL A 39 8.27 -7.09 17.91
C VAL A 39 9.05 -6.42 16.77
N LEU A 40 8.76 -6.77 15.51
CA LEU A 40 9.36 -6.13 14.32
C LEU A 40 8.68 -4.81 13.96
N LEU A 41 7.46 -4.57 14.46
CA LEU A 41 6.75 -3.31 14.26
C LEU A 41 7.44 -2.20 15.05
N LYS A 42 7.53 -1.02 14.45
CA LYS A 42 8.13 0.13 15.09
C LYS A 42 7.04 0.88 15.87
N PRO A 43 7.27 1.19 17.17
CA PRO A 43 6.33 2.02 17.92
C PRO A 43 6.11 3.36 17.20
N VAL A 44 4.85 3.81 17.12
CA VAL A 44 4.46 5.04 16.41
C VAL A 44 5.32 6.24 16.81
N GLU A 45 5.55 6.42 18.11
CA GLU A 45 6.37 7.50 18.68
C GLU A 45 7.86 7.46 18.26
N LYS A 46 8.31 6.36 17.66
CA LYS A 46 9.67 6.19 17.13
C LYS A 46 9.68 6.08 15.60
N SER A 47 8.52 6.06 14.96
CA SER A 47 8.39 5.97 13.51
C SER A 47 8.53 7.35 12.89
N TRP A 48 9.26 7.41 11.78
CA TRP A 48 9.30 8.62 10.96
C TRP A 48 7.88 8.95 10.46
N GLN A 49 7.63 10.22 10.18
CA GLN A 49 6.39 10.68 9.57
C GLN A 49 6.69 11.39 8.26
N PRO A 50 5.75 11.43 7.29
CA PRO A 50 5.98 12.11 6.01
C PRO A 50 6.49 13.55 6.17
N GLN A 51 6.03 14.26 7.20
CA GLN A 51 6.43 15.64 7.48
C GLN A 51 7.92 15.78 7.83
N ASP A 52 8.60 14.74 8.31
CA ASP A 52 10.04 14.77 8.60
C ASP A 52 10.89 14.98 7.33
N TYR A 53 10.30 14.74 6.15
CA TYR A 53 10.98 14.78 4.85
C TYR A 53 10.36 15.77 3.85
N LEU A 54 9.35 16.54 4.28
CA LEU A 54 8.64 17.50 3.44
C LEU A 54 8.84 18.92 3.97
N PRO A 55 8.74 19.94 3.10
CA PRO A 55 8.73 21.33 3.55
C PRO A 55 7.71 21.56 4.66
N ASP A 56 8.09 22.29 5.72
CA ASP A 56 7.20 22.56 6.85
C ASP A 56 6.21 23.68 6.50
N PRO A 57 4.90 23.40 6.34
CA PRO A 57 3.93 24.41 5.96
C PRO A 57 3.66 25.46 7.06
N SER A 58 4.12 25.21 8.28
CA SER A 58 4.01 26.16 9.41
C SER A 58 5.23 27.05 9.59
N SER A 59 6.32 26.76 8.87
CA SER A 59 7.57 27.52 8.90
C SER A 59 7.49 28.77 8.03
N ASP A 60 8.08 29.88 8.49
CA ASP A 60 8.28 31.08 7.67
C ASP A 60 9.12 30.79 6.40
N GLY A 61 9.92 29.72 6.42
CA GLY A 61 10.75 29.25 5.31
C GLY A 61 10.05 28.33 4.30
N PHE A 62 8.76 28.02 4.48
CA PHE A 62 8.02 27.04 3.66
C PHE A 62 8.21 27.25 2.14
N TYR A 63 8.04 28.49 1.67
CA TYR A 63 8.12 28.80 0.23
C TYR A 63 9.53 28.64 -0.32
N ASP A 64 10.56 28.92 0.48
CA ASP A 64 11.95 28.74 0.08
C ASP A 64 12.32 27.24 0.01
N GLU A 65 11.86 26.45 0.98
CA GLU A 65 12.03 24.99 0.99
C GLU A 65 11.32 24.33 -0.21
N VAL A 66 10.09 24.74 -0.52
CA VAL A 66 9.36 24.28 -1.72
C VAL A 66 10.10 24.67 -2.99
N LYS A 67 10.65 25.89 -3.07
CA LYS A 67 11.43 26.34 -4.23
C LYS A 67 12.68 25.48 -4.39
N GLU A 68 13.43 25.23 -3.32
CA GLU A 68 14.63 24.39 -3.36
C GLU A 68 14.31 22.94 -3.79
N LEU A 69 13.22 22.36 -3.28
CA LEU A 69 12.73 21.05 -3.71
C LEU A 69 12.49 21.02 -5.22
N ARG A 70 11.82 22.04 -5.76
CA ARG A 70 11.53 22.15 -7.20
C ARG A 70 12.77 22.36 -8.04
N GLU A 71 13.74 23.15 -7.59
CA GLU A 71 15.00 23.34 -8.30
C GLU A 71 15.77 22.02 -8.42
N ARG A 72 15.91 21.25 -7.33
CA ARG A 72 16.52 19.91 -7.38
C ARG A 72 15.74 18.95 -8.26
N ALA A 73 14.40 18.99 -8.19
CA ALA A 73 13.55 18.14 -9.01
C ALA A 73 13.69 18.41 -10.51
N LYS A 74 14.18 19.58 -10.96
CA LYS A 74 14.47 19.85 -12.39
C LYS A 74 15.58 18.97 -12.96
N GLU A 75 16.53 18.56 -12.11
CA GLU A 75 17.68 17.76 -12.52
C GLU A 75 17.38 16.25 -12.55
N ILE A 76 16.20 15.84 -12.08
CA ILE A 76 15.76 14.45 -12.13
C ILE A 76 15.25 14.12 -13.55
N PRO A 77 15.78 13.07 -14.22
CA PRO A 77 15.33 12.66 -15.54
C PRO A 77 13.89 12.12 -15.53
N ASP A 78 13.17 12.29 -16.64
CA ASP A 78 11.78 11.82 -16.77
C ASP A 78 11.68 10.29 -16.63
N ASP A 79 12.67 9.52 -17.10
CA ASP A 79 12.71 8.06 -16.96
C ASP A 79 12.65 7.64 -15.48
N TYR A 80 13.33 8.39 -14.60
CA TYR A 80 13.29 8.16 -13.16
C TYR A 80 11.91 8.50 -12.59
N LEU A 81 11.32 9.61 -13.03
CA LEU A 81 10.00 10.05 -12.57
C LEU A 81 8.91 9.06 -12.96
N VAL A 82 8.99 8.44 -14.14
CA VAL A 82 8.04 7.38 -14.55
C VAL A 82 8.09 6.19 -13.61
N CYS A 83 9.30 5.72 -13.24
CA CYS A 83 9.44 4.63 -12.26
C CYS A 83 8.89 5.05 -10.89
N LEU A 84 9.27 6.24 -10.41
CA LEU A 84 8.82 6.74 -9.12
C LEU A 84 7.29 6.88 -9.06
N VAL A 85 6.66 7.35 -10.15
CA VAL A 85 5.19 7.39 -10.29
C VAL A 85 4.59 5.99 -10.20
N GLY A 86 5.19 5.00 -10.85
CA GLY A 86 4.76 3.60 -10.73
C GLY A 86 4.80 3.08 -9.30
N ASP A 87 5.90 3.37 -8.58
CA ASP A 87 6.05 3.00 -7.17
C ASP A 87 4.98 3.66 -6.31
N MET A 88 4.78 4.98 -6.45
CA MET A 88 3.77 5.71 -5.68
C MET A 88 2.34 5.25 -5.96
N VAL A 89 1.98 5.00 -7.21
CA VAL A 89 0.66 4.45 -7.58
C VAL A 89 0.42 3.09 -6.94
N THR A 90 1.47 2.26 -6.84
CA THR A 90 1.42 0.96 -6.19
C THR A 90 1.18 1.13 -4.69
N GLU A 91 1.89 2.04 -4.05
CA GLU A 91 1.79 2.31 -2.61
C GLU A 91 0.43 2.90 -2.20
N GLU A 92 -0.17 3.75 -3.05
CA GLU A 92 -1.53 4.26 -2.87
C GLU A 92 -2.63 3.19 -3.06
N ALA A 93 -2.27 2.01 -3.60
CA ALA A 93 -3.19 0.87 -3.69
C ALA A 93 -3.33 0.09 -2.37
N LEU A 94 -2.81 0.60 -1.26
CA LEU A 94 -2.82 0.00 0.08
C LEU A 94 -4.16 -0.63 0.53
N PRO A 95 -5.35 -0.04 0.26
CA PRO A 95 -6.62 -0.70 0.58
C PRO A 95 -6.77 -2.09 -0.07
N THR A 96 -6.19 -2.30 -1.27
CA THR A 96 -6.17 -3.59 -1.95
C THR A 96 -5.29 -4.59 -1.19
N TYR A 97 -4.13 -4.16 -0.70
CA TYR A 97 -3.19 -5.02 0.02
C TYR A 97 -3.74 -5.44 1.39
N GLN A 98 -4.31 -4.50 2.14
CA GLN A 98 -4.97 -4.82 3.41
C GLN A 98 -6.15 -5.76 3.19
N THR A 99 -6.95 -5.55 2.14
CA THR A 99 -8.03 -6.47 1.77
C THR A 99 -7.49 -7.85 1.47
N MET A 100 -6.40 -7.96 0.69
CA MET A 100 -5.76 -9.24 0.40
C MET A 100 -5.29 -9.96 1.67
N LEU A 101 -4.70 -9.25 2.64
CA LEU A 101 -4.32 -9.83 3.93
C LEU A 101 -5.55 -10.31 4.73
N ASN A 102 -6.64 -9.52 4.72
CA ASN A 102 -7.86 -9.86 5.45
C ASN A 102 -8.64 -11.03 4.84
N ILE A 103 -8.52 -11.29 3.53
CA ILE A 103 -9.12 -12.45 2.88
C ILE A 103 -8.20 -13.69 2.87
N LEU A 104 -6.98 -13.59 3.40
CA LEU A 104 -6.14 -14.77 3.60
C LEU A 104 -6.83 -15.70 4.59
N ASP A 105 -7.19 -16.87 4.08
CA ASP A 105 -7.83 -17.91 4.86
C ASP A 105 -6.84 -18.54 5.87
N GLY A 106 -7.34 -19.00 7.01
CA GLY A 106 -6.53 -19.53 8.11
C GLY A 106 -6.30 -18.58 9.29
N SER A 107 -7.32 -17.85 9.77
CA SER A 107 -7.28 -17.01 10.99
C SER A 107 -6.43 -15.73 10.95
N VAL A 108 -5.74 -15.44 9.85
CA VAL A 108 -4.88 -14.26 9.73
C VAL A 108 -5.71 -12.97 9.55
N GLY A 109 -6.92 -13.10 8.99
CA GLY A 109 -7.81 -11.97 8.73
C GLY A 109 -8.41 -11.31 9.97
N ASP A 110 -8.74 -10.03 9.84
CA ASP A 110 -9.41 -9.25 10.88
C ASP A 110 -10.92 -9.17 10.64
N ASP A 111 -11.66 -10.15 11.17
CA ASP A 111 -13.11 -10.28 10.98
C ASP A 111 -13.93 -9.14 11.60
N THR A 112 -13.35 -8.38 12.54
CA THR A 112 -14.06 -7.31 13.26
C THR A 112 -13.50 -5.91 12.98
N GLY A 113 -12.42 -5.82 12.18
CA GLY A 113 -11.63 -4.60 11.99
C GLY A 113 -10.89 -4.11 13.25
N THR A 114 -10.97 -4.88 14.34
CA THR A 114 -10.48 -4.51 15.68
C THR A 114 -10.06 -5.74 16.49
N SER A 115 -9.92 -6.91 15.86
CA SER A 115 -9.63 -8.15 16.56
C SER A 115 -8.31 -8.02 17.35
N PRO A 116 -8.26 -8.53 18.60
CA PRO A 116 -7.04 -8.51 19.40
C PRO A 116 -6.04 -9.60 19.00
N ALA A 117 -6.40 -10.48 18.06
CA ALA A 117 -5.50 -11.52 17.56
C ALA A 117 -4.21 -10.92 16.98
N SER A 118 -3.07 -11.56 17.21
CA SER A 118 -1.75 -11.04 16.83
C SER A 118 -1.66 -10.81 15.33
N TRP A 119 -2.24 -11.70 14.52
CA TRP A 119 -2.28 -11.55 13.07
C TRP A 119 -3.10 -10.33 12.61
N ALA A 120 -4.21 -10.04 13.29
CA ALA A 120 -5.03 -8.87 13.03
C ALA A 120 -4.34 -7.57 13.49
N VAL A 121 -3.70 -7.60 14.66
CA VAL A 121 -2.87 -6.49 15.16
C VAL A 121 -1.74 -6.18 14.18
N TRP A 122 -1.03 -7.21 13.70
CA TRP A 122 0.00 -7.07 12.67
C TRP A 122 -0.56 -6.44 11.41
N THR A 123 -1.67 -6.96 10.87
CA THR A 123 -2.26 -6.44 9.62
C THR A 123 -2.59 -4.95 9.73
N ARG A 124 -3.21 -4.52 10.84
CA ARG A 124 -3.53 -3.10 11.06
C ARG A 124 -2.27 -2.24 11.24
N ALA A 125 -1.30 -2.71 12.02
CA ALA A 125 -0.07 -1.95 12.29
C ALA A 125 0.82 -1.84 11.05
N TRP A 126 1.00 -2.93 10.29
CA TRP A 126 1.66 -2.92 8.99
C TRP A 126 0.98 -1.94 8.04
N THR A 127 -0.37 -1.99 7.93
CA THR A 127 -1.11 -1.04 7.09
C THR A 127 -0.87 0.41 7.52
N ALA A 128 -0.84 0.68 8.83
CA ALA A 128 -0.54 2.01 9.34
C ALA A 128 0.89 2.46 9.02
N GLU A 129 1.86 1.54 9.05
CA GLU A 129 3.23 1.82 8.62
C GLU A 129 3.31 2.12 7.12
N GLU A 130 2.71 1.29 6.27
CA GLU A 130 2.72 1.43 4.80
C GLU A 130 2.00 2.70 4.31
N ASN A 131 0.93 3.14 4.99
CA ASN A 131 0.19 4.35 4.60
C ASN A 131 1.12 5.57 4.43
N ARG A 132 2.14 5.67 5.28
CA ARG A 132 3.10 6.79 5.26
C ARG A 132 3.95 6.80 3.98
N HIS A 133 4.13 5.67 3.30
CA HIS A 133 4.93 5.57 2.07
C HIS A 133 4.25 6.34 0.94
N GLY A 134 3.00 5.99 0.62
CA GLY A 134 2.18 6.70 -0.37
C GLY A 134 2.03 8.17 -0.01
N ASP A 135 1.74 8.47 1.26
CA ASP A 135 1.59 9.85 1.76
C ASP A 135 2.81 10.75 1.52
N LEU A 136 4.02 10.22 1.69
CA LEU A 136 5.27 10.95 1.47
C LEU A 136 5.50 11.15 -0.03
N MET A 137 5.40 10.08 -0.82
CA MET A 137 5.67 10.13 -2.26
C MET A 137 4.67 11.01 -3.02
N ASN A 138 3.37 10.94 -2.66
CA ASN A 138 2.33 11.77 -3.25
C ASN A 138 2.62 13.25 -3.06
N LYS A 139 2.86 13.67 -1.81
CA LYS A 139 3.16 15.07 -1.48
C LYS A 139 4.47 15.54 -2.13
N TYR A 140 5.50 14.68 -2.16
CA TYR A 140 6.74 14.98 -2.88
C TYR A 140 6.49 15.27 -4.37
N MET A 141 5.75 14.40 -5.07
CA MET A 141 5.45 14.58 -6.50
C MET A 141 4.60 15.81 -6.76
N TYR A 142 3.59 16.03 -5.93
CA TYR A 142 2.74 17.22 -5.98
C TYR A 142 3.57 18.50 -5.88
N LEU A 143 4.46 18.59 -4.88
CA LEU A 143 5.31 19.76 -4.67
C LEU A 143 6.38 19.92 -5.76
N ALA A 144 6.97 18.81 -6.22
CA ALA A 144 7.98 18.80 -7.28
C ALA A 144 7.45 19.41 -8.58
N GLY A 145 6.15 19.23 -8.88
CA GLY A 145 5.49 19.83 -10.04
C GLY A 145 6.07 19.38 -11.38
N ARG A 146 6.63 18.17 -11.41
CA ARG A 146 7.25 17.54 -12.59
C ARG A 146 6.36 16.48 -13.26
N VAL A 147 5.20 16.17 -12.68
CA VAL A 147 4.28 15.12 -13.13
C VAL A 147 2.84 15.63 -13.18
N ASP A 148 1.98 14.97 -13.97
CA ASP A 148 0.55 15.27 -14.02
C ASP A 148 -0.21 14.51 -12.93
N MET A 149 -0.39 15.17 -11.77
CA MET A 149 -1.10 14.58 -10.63
C MET A 149 -2.51 14.13 -10.98
N ARG A 150 -3.23 14.84 -11.88
CA ARG A 150 -4.59 14.46 -12.25
C ARG A 150 -4.62 13.11 -12.96
N GLN A 151 -3.63 12.84 -13.80
CA GLN A 151 -3.53 11.55 -14.48
C GLN A 151 -3.08 10.44 -13.53
N ILE A 152 -2.22 10.74 -12.56
CA ILE A 152 -1.82 9.81 -11.51
C ILE A 152 -3.00 9.43 -10.62
N GLU A 153 -3.76 10.41 -10.11
CA GLU A 153 -4.95 10.20 -9.28
C GLU A 153 -6.00 9.35 -9.99
N LYS A 154 -6.24 9.60 -11.28
CA LYS A 154 -7.11 8.73 -12.09
C LYS A 154 -6.58 7.31 -12.19
N THR A 155 -5.28 7.15 -12.31
CA THR A 155 -4.63 5.82 -12.40
C THR A 155 -4.80 5.05 -11.10
N ILE A 156 -4.58 5.71 -9.95
CA ILE A 156 -4.85 5.16 -8.62
C ILE A 156 -6.31 4.73 -8.50
N GLN A 157 -7.25 5.59 -8.93
CA GLN A 157 -8.68 5.28 -8.89
C GLN A 157 -9.03 4.06 -9.76
N TYR A 158 -8.47 3.96 -10.97
CA TYR A 158 -8.64 2.78 -11.82
C TYR A 158 -8.05 1.52 -11.18
N LEU A 159 -6.86 1.61 -10.60
CA LEU A 159 -6.19 0.49 -9.95
C LEU A 159 -6.99 -0.04 -8.76
N LEU A 160 -7.42 0.83 -7.86
CA LEU A 160 -8.26 0.48 -6.72
C LEU A 160 -9.60 -0.12 -7.17
N GLY A 161 -10.23 0.43 -8.21
CA GLY A 161 -11.47 -0.11 -8.76
C GLY A 161 -11.30 -1.45 -9.46
N ALA A 162 -10.12 -1.73 -10.02
CA ALA A 162 -9.80 -3.01 -10.64
C ALA A 162 -9.43 -4.08 -9.60
N GLY A 163 -8.79 -3.68 -8.49
CA GLY A 163 -8.22 -4.57 -7.50
C GLY A 163 -7.06 -5.41 -8.04
N MET A 164 -6.64 -6.39 -7.24
CA MET A 164 -5.58 -7.34 -7.60
C MET A 164 -5.99 -8.74 -7.14
N VAL A 165 -5.65 -9.75 -7.93
CA VAL A 165 -5.79 -11.15 -7.54
C VAL A 165 -4.40 -11.76 -7.42
N GLY A 166 -4.03 -12.17 -6.22
CA GLY A 166 -2.79 -12.93 -5.99
C GLY A 166 -2.83 -14.26 -6.75
N LYS A 167 -1.72 -14.64 -7.40
CA LYS A 167 -1.65 -15.89 -8.19
C LYS A 167 -2.07 -17.14 -7.41
N HIS A 168 -1.84 -17.16 -6.09
CA HIS A 168 -2.23 -18.27 -5.21
C HIS A 168 -3.75 -18.43 -5.03
N LEU A 169 -4.54 -17.43 -5.40
CA LEU A 169 -6.00 -17.48 -5.41
C LEU A 169 -6.58 -17.89 -6.77
N VAL A 170 -5.72 -18.08 -7.79
CA VAL A 170 -6.12 -18.48 -9.14
C VAL A 170 -5.72 -19.94 -9.35
N SER A 171 -6.68 -20.83 -9.62
CA SER A 171 -6.35 -22.19 -10.06
C SER A 171 -5.96 -22.19 -11.53
N ASP A 172 -4.87 -22.86 -11.91
CA ASP A 172 -4.62 -23.22 -13.30
C ASP A 172 -5.77 -24.09 -13.81
N SER A 173 -6.33 -23.72 -14.97
CA SER A 173 -7.41 -24.44 -15.65
C SER A 173 -6.94 -25.74 -16.29
#